data_AF-A0A1C3VEZ0-F1
#
_entry.id   AF-A0A1C3VEZ0-F1
#
_cell.length_a   1.000
_cell.length_b   1.000
_cell.length_c   1.000
_cell.angle_alpha   90.00
_cell.angle_beta   90.00
_cell.angle_gamma   90.00
#
_symmetry.space_group_name_H-M   'P 1'
#
loop_
_entity.id
_entity.type
_entity.pdbx_description
1 polymer ?
#
loop_
_entity_poly.entity_id
_entity_poly.type
_entity_poly.pdbx_seq_one_letter_code
_entity_poly.pdbx_strand_id
1 'polypeptide(L)'
;MYKHDLVYLTEDASHDAAIELINEEAFGPGRFTRAAARIREQGPHDRSLSFICADDGETIASVRMTPVLAGSVKGHLLGPLAVRPSHKNKGIGRELVRIAVAAAKRKGSEAVILIGDPPYYCPLGFEKVAYNALTFPGPVDPNRVLVVPIAGDTHALLHGSIAWRDDSASAMEAEDDDLDDVVQLTAIAV
;
A
#
# COMPACT_ATOMS: atom_id res chain seq x y z
N MET A 1 15.43 -15.30 27.66
CA MET A 1 14.80 -14.15 26.99
C MET A 1 15.06 -14.34 25.51
N TYR A 2 14.10 -14.89 24.76
CA TYR A 2 14.27 -15.12 23.33
C TYR A 2 14.31 -13.76 22.62
N LYS A 3 15.41 -13.51 21.92
CA LYS A 3 15.64 -12.27 21.19
C LYS A 3 14.98 -12.49 19.83
N HIS A 4 13.75 -12.01 19.68
CA HIS A 4 13.08 -12.00 18.36
C HIS A 4 13.92 -11.15 17.42
N ASP A 5 14.47 -11.76 16.38
CA ASP A 5 15.21 -11.06 15.34
C ASP A 5 14.22 -10.69 14.23
N LEU A 6 13.55 -9.56 14.44
CA LEU A 6 12.55 -9.08 13.49
C LEU A 6 13.24 -8.52 12.25
N VAL A 7 12.99 -9.17 11.11
CA VAL A 7 13.53 -8.77 9.80
C VAL A 7 12.39 -8.30 8.90
N TYR A 8 12.53 -7.10 8.33
CA TYR A 8 11.57 -6.54 7.39
C TYR A 8 12.10 -6.66 5.97
N LEU A 9 11.32 -7.27 5.08
CA LEU A 9 11.73 -7.55 3.70
C LEU A 9 10.64 -7.09 2.73
N THR A 10 11.04 -6.75 1.51
CA THR A 10 10.09 -6.62 0.40
C THR A 10 9.48 -7.99 0.10
N GLU A 11 8.18 -8.01 -0.19
CA GLU A 11 7.45 -9.24 -0.49
C GLU A 11 7.87 -9.82 -1.84
N ASP A 12 8.02 -11.14 -1.93
CA ASP A 12 8.13 -11.89 -3.18
C ASP A 12 7.14 -13.08 -3.22
N ALA A 13 7.06 -13.77 -4.36
CA ALA A 13 6.09 -14.84 -4.58
C ALA A 13 6.21 -16.02 -3.59
N SER A 14 7.37 -16.23 -2.97
CA SER A 14 7.54 -17.28 -1.96
C SER A 14 6.75 -17.00 -0.68
N HIS A 15 6.38 -15.74 -0.44
CA HIS A 15 5.62 -15.32 0.73
C HIS A 15 4.10 -15.47 0.58
N ASP A 16 3.59 -15.69 -0.64
CA ASP A 16 2.14 -15.64 -0.93
C ASP A 16 1.33 -16.61 -0.05
N ALA A 17 1.81 -17.85 0.10
CA ALA A 17 1.14 -18.85 0.92
C ALA A 17 1.09 -18.47 2.40
N ALA A 18 2.19 -17.94 2.96
CA ALA A 18 2.24 -17.50 4.34
C ALA A 18 1.34 -16.29 4.57
N ILE A 19 1.33 -15.34 3.63
CA ILE A 19 0.49 -14.14 3.71
C ILE A 19 -1.00 -14.51 3.69
N GLU A 20 -1.41 -15.46 2.87
CA GLU A 20 -2.82 -15.90 2.85
C GLU A 20 -3.24 -16.50 4.19
N LEU A 21 -2.40 -17.37 4.78
CA LEU A 21 -2.65 -17.95 6.11
C LEU A 21 -2.75 -16.87 7.20
N ILE A 22 -1.84 -15.90 7.21
CA ILE A 22 -1.88 -14.80 8.19
C ILE A 22 -3.15 -13.95 8.02
N ASN A 23 -3.58 -13.69 6.79
CA ASN A 23 -4.80 -12.94 6.51
C ASN A 23 -6.06 -13.70 6.95
N GLU A 24 -6.10 -15.01 6.71
CA GLU A 24 -7.17 -15.87 7.18
C GLU A 24 -7.27 -15.87 8.71
N GLU A 25 -6.14 -16.05 9.42
CA GLU A 25 -6.05 -15.99 10.87
C GLU A 25 -6.45 -14.61 11.43
N ALA A 26 -6.04 -13.52 10.78
CA ALA A 26 -6.23 -12.17 11.29
C ALA A 26 -7.64 -11.61 11.07
N PHE A 27 -8.31 -11.98 9.97
CA PHE A 27 -9.57 -11.34 9.54
C PHE A 27 -10.74 -12.30 9.34
N GLY A 28 -10.49 -13.61 9.22
CA GLY A 28 -11.53 -14.59 8.91
C GLY A 28 -12.19 -14.38 7.54
N PRO A 29 -13.26 -15.14 7.22
CA PRO A 29 -13.88 -15.15 5.90
C PRO A 29 -14.63 -13.84 5.55
N GLY A 30 -15.06 -13.06 6.55
CA GLY A 30 -15.77 -11.78 6.34
C GLY A 30 -14.91 -10.65 5.76
N ARG A 31 -13.63 -10.88 5.46
CA ARG A 31 -12.71 -9.87 4.91
C ARG A 31 -13.07 -9.45 3.47
N PHE A 32 -13.65 -10.36 2.69
CA PHE A 32 -13.94 -10.16 1.27
C PHE A 32 -15.16 -9.26 0.98
N THR A 33 -16.03 -9.03 1.96
CA THR A 33 -17.21 -8.19 1.77
C THR A 33 -16.93 -6.69 1.88
N ARG A 34 -15.71 -6.32 2.30
CA ARG A 34 -15.32 -4.93 2.57
C ARG A 34 -15.01 -4.19 1.26
N ALA A 35 -15.30 -2.89 1.20
CA ALA A 35 -15.00 -2.05 0.04
C ALA A 35 -13.54 -2.15 -0.44
N ALA A 36 -12.58 -2.24 0.48
CA ALA A 36 -11.17 -2.42 0.13
C ALA A 36 -10.87 -3.76 -0.56
N ALA A 37 -11.59 -4.83 -0.24
CA ALA A 37 -11.44 -6.11 -0.92
C ALA A 37 -11.93 -6.03 -2.36
N ARG A 38 -13.06 -5.35 -2.60
CA ARG A 38 -13.61 -5.14 -3.95
C ARG A 38 -12.72 -4.29 -4.86
N ILE A 39 -11.89 -3.39 -4.29
CA ILE A 39 -10.84 -2.70 -5.06
C ILE A 39 -9.72 -3.69 -5.41
N ARG A 40 -9.29 -4.52 -4.47
CA ARG A 40 -8.23 -5.52 -4.68
C ARG A 40 -8.61 -6.64 -5.65
N GLU A 41 -9.89 -6.90 -5.84
CA GLU A 41 -10.38 -7.86 -6.84
C GLU A 41 -10.23 -7.34 -8.29
N GLN A 42 -10.00 -6.04 -8.48
CA GLN A 42 -9.89 -5.43 -9.81
C GLN A 42 -8.50 -5.60 -10.43
N GLY A 43 -7.46 -5.90 -9.64
CA GLY A 43 -6.11 -6.11 -10.15
C GLY A 43 -5.06 -6.34 -9.08
N PRO A 44 -3.80 -6.61 -9.48
CA PRO A 44 -2.73 -6.96 -8.55
C PRO A 44 -2.35 -5.80 -7.64
N HIS A 45 -1.71 -6.15 -6.52
CA HIS A 45 -1.00 -5.21 -5.68
C HIS A 45 0.38 -4.89 -6.28
N ASP A 46 0.96 -3.76 -5.89
CA ASP A 46 2.33 -3.42 -6.20
C ASP A 46 3.28 -4.17 -5.25
N ARG A 47 3.88 -5.23 -5.78
CA ARG A 47 4.80 -6.10 -5.04
C ARG A 47 6.06 -5.35 -4.58
N SER A 48 6.52 -4.34 -5.31
CA SER A 48 7.68 -3.52 -4.93
C SER A 48 7.42 -2.60 -3.72
N LEU A 49 6.14 -2.36 -3.40
CA LEU A 49 5.69 -1.59 -2.25
C LEU A 49 5.00 -2.45 -1.18
N SER A 50 5.07 -3.77 -1.31
CA SER A 50 4.51 -4.70 -0.34
C SER A 50 5.63 -5.34 0.48
N PHE A 51 5.40 -5.53 1.77
CA PHE A 51 6.44 -5.89 2.72
C PHE A 51 5.95 -6.96 3.69
N ILE A 52 6.90 -7.76 4.18
CA ILE A 52 6.69 -8.73 5.25
C ILE A 52 7.57 -8.41 6.45
N CYS A 53 7.18 -8.95 7.61
CA CYS A 53 8.06 -9.10 8.76
C CYS A 53 8.25 -10.58 9.02
N ALA A 54 9.50 -11.01 9.11
CA ALA A 54 9.89 -12.34 9.52
C ALA A 54 10.45 -12.33 10.95
N ASP A 55 10.31 -13.45 11.65
CA ASP A 55 10.88 -13.71 12.97
C ASP A 55 11.41 -15.15 12.96
N ASP A 56 12.71 -15.32 13.21
CA ASP A 56 13.42 -16.61 13.09
C ASP A 56 13.15 -17.34 11.74
N GLY A 57 13.04 -16.58 10.66
CA GLY A 57 12.79 -17.09 9.30
C GLY A 57 11.32 -17.40 8.98
N GLU A 58 10.41 -17.30 9.95
CA GLU A 58 8.97 -17.44 9.71
C GLU A 58 8.37 -16.09 9.35
N THR A 59 7.57 -16.00 8.28
CA THR A 59 6.76 -14.81 8.01
C THR A 59 5.63 -14.70 9.03
N ILE A 60 5.61 -13.61 9.79
CA ILE A 60 4.64 -13.38 10.88
C ILE A 60 3.72 -12.18 10.66
N ALA A 61 4.03 -11.32 9.68
CA ALA A 61 3.21 -10.18 9.33
C ALA A 61 3.42 -9.75 7.88
N SER A 62 2.44 -9.06 7.31
CA SER A 62 2.55 -8.46 5.99
C SER A 62 1.72 -7.19 5.84
N VAL A 63 2.13 -6.35 4.89
CA VAL A 63 1.37 -5.22 4.37
C VAL A 63 1.47 -5.22 2.86
N ARG A 64 0.33 -5.10 2.18
CA ARG A 64 0.28 -4.94 0.72
C ARG A 64 -0.14 -3.52 0.33
N MET A 65 0.33 -3.07 -0.83
CA MET A 65 0.00 -1.75 -1.39
C MET A 65 -0.65 -1.94 -2.75
N THR A 66 -1.91 -1.56 -2.91
CA THR A 66 -2.65 -1.71 -4.18
C THR A 66 -2.68 -0.37 -4.91
N PRO A 67 -2.21 -0.26 -6.17
CA PRO A 67 -2.28 0.99 -6.91
C PRO A 67 -3.74 1.40 -7.14
N VAL A 68 -4.05 2.67 -6.91
CA VAL A 68 -5.41 3.21 -7.05
C VAL A 68 -5.42 4.58 -7.69
N LEU A 69 -6.51 4.87 -8.39
CA LEU A 69 -6.90 6.21 -8.77
C LEU A 69 -8.04 6.64 -7.84
N ALA A 70 -7.81 7.67 -7.02
CA ALA A 70 -8.78 8.20 -6.06
C ALA A 70 -9.17 9.62 -6.44
N GLY A 71 -10.29 9.76 -7.16
CA GLY A 71 -10.58 10.98 -7.90
C GLY A 71 -9.57 11.14 -9.03
N SER A 72 -8.72 12.17 -8.94
CA SER A 72 -7.59 12.37 -9.86
C SER A 72 -6.23 12.00 -9.25
N VAL A 73 -6.22 11.59 -7.97
CA VAL A 73 -4.99 11.28 -7.24
C VAL A 73 -4.47 9.89 -7.59
N LYS A 74 -3.24 9.84 -8.09
CA LYS A 74 -2.50 8.62 -8.39
C LYS A 74 -1.80 8.08 -7.12
N GLY A 75 -2.55 7.34 -6.30
CA GLY A 75 -2.09 6.84 -4.99
C GLY A 75 -1.99 5.33 -4.85
N HIS A 76 -1.83 4.88 -3.60
CA HIS A 76 -1.87 3.47 -3.21
C HIS A 76 -2.85 3.25 -2.04
N LEU A 77 -3.64 2.19 -2.13
CA LEU A 77 -4.47 1.70 -1.04
C LEU A 77 -3.65 0.73 -0.17
N LEU A 78 -3.42 1.12 1.09
CA LEU A 78 -2.73 0.28 2.07
C LEU A 78 -3.63 -0.84 2.56
N GLY A 79 -3.10 -2.04 2.48
CA GLY A 79 -3.60 -3.26 3.09
C GLY A 79 -3.85 -4.39 2.09
N PRO A 80 -4.16 -5.60 2.58
CA PRO A 80 -4.36 -5.90 4.00
C PRO A 80 -3.06 -5.74 4.81
N LEU A 81 -3.20 -5.30 6.06
CA LEU A 81 -2.12 -5.23 7.05
C LEU A 81 -2.43 -6.27 8.11
N ALA A 82 -1.67 -7.35 8.13
CA ALA A 82 -1.93 -8.48 9.02
C ALA A 82 -0.69 -8.78 9.86
N VAL A 83 -0.92 -9.10 11.13
CA VAL A 83 0.12 -9.58 12.06
C VAL A 83 -0.48 -10.79 12.77
N ARG A 84 0.26 -11.91 12.78
CA ARG A 84 -0.15 -13.13 13.51
C ARG A 84 -0.57 -12.78 14.94
N PRO A 85 -1.68 -13.32 15.45
CA PRO A 85 -2.17 -13.03 16.81
C PRO A 85 -1.11 -13.22 17.91
N SER A 86 -0.24 -14.24 17.77
CA SER A 86 0.89 -14.54 18.66
C SER A 86 1.95 -13.43 18.74
N HIS A 87 1.95 -12.49 17.79
CA HIS A 87 2.94 -11.42 17.65
C HIS A 87 2.32 -10.01 17.73
N LYS A 88 1.06 -9.90 18.15
CA LYS A 88 0.38 -8.60 18.34
C LYS A 88 1.02 -7.79 19.48
N ASN A 89 0.79 -6.47 19.44
CA ASN A 89 1.26 -5.49 20.44
C ASN A 89 2.79 -5.32 20.55
N LYS A 90 3.56 -5.85 19.59
CA LYS A 90 5.03 -5.65 19.49
C LYS A 90 5.45 -4.48 18.59
N GLY A 91 4.50 -3.67 18.10
CA GLY A 91 4.79 -2.55 17.20
C GLY A 91 4.99 -2.91 15.71
N ILE A 92 5.06 -4.21 15.36
CA ILE A 92 5.32 -4.72 14.00
C ILE A 92 4.44 -4.07 12.93
N GLY A 93 3.12 -4.01 13.15
CA GLY A 93 2.20 -3.43 12.17
C GLY A 93 2.42 -1.95 11.93
N ARG A 94 2.82 -1.18 12.97
CA ARG A 94 3.13 0.25 12.81
C ARG A 94 4.41 0.43 11.99
N GLU A 95 5.38 -0.47 12.18
CA GLU A 95 6.64 -0.42 11.44
C GLU A 95 6.44 -0.76 9.96
N LEU A 96 5.66 -1.80 9.65
CA LEU A 96 5.27 -2.12 8.27
C LEU A 96 4.58 -0.93 7.57
N VAL A 97 3.68 -0.23 8.26
CA VAL A 97 3.03 0.98 7.72
C VAL A 97 4.05 2.07 7.41
N ARG A 98 5.01 2.33 8.31
CA ARG A 98 6.06 3.34 8.06
C ARG A 98 6.92 2.99 6.87
N ILE A 99 7.36 1.74 6.77
CA ILE A 99 8.16 1.24 5.65
C ILE A 99 7.40 1.42 4.34
N ALA A 100 6.13 0.99 4.29
CA ALA A 100 5.29 1.07 3.09
C ALA A 100 5.03 2.53 2.66
N VAL A 101 4.68 3.42 3.60
CA VAL A 101 4.45 4.84 3.29
C VAL A 101 5.74 5.52 2.80
N ALA A 102 6.87 5.26 3.44
CA ALA A 102 8.15 5.82 3.02
C ALA A 102 8.57 5.32 1.62
N ALA A 103 8.35 4.04 1.33
CA ALA A 103 8.61 3.46 0.02
C ALA A 103 7.67 4.04 -1.06
N ALA A 104 6.38 4.16 -0.76
CA ALA A 104 5.40 4.76 -1.68
C ALA A 104 5.73 6.21 -2.01
N LYS A 105 6.18 6.99 -1.02
CA LYS A 105 6.67 8.36 -1.23
C LYS A 105 7.88 8.41 -2.17
N ARG A 106 8.86 7.51 -1.99
CA ARG A 106 10.02 7.44 -2.90
C ARG A 106 9.66 7.01 -4.32
N LYS A 107 8.64 6.17 -4.47
CA LYS A 107 8.13 5.72 -5.77
C LYS A 107 7.26 6.78 -6.49
N GLY A 108 6.95 7.91 -5.85
CA GLY A 108 6.13 8.97 -6.45
C GLY A 108 4.63 8.76 -6.28
N SER A 109 4.18 7.95 -5.33
CA SER A 109 2.77 7.90 -4.95
C SER A 109 2.29 9.27 -4.46
N GLU A 110 1.17 9.77 -4.97
CA GLU A 110 0.64 11.08 -4.56
C GLU A 110 -0.08 11.04 -3.21
N ALA A 111 -0.56 9.86 -2.82
CA ALA A 111 -1.12 9.60 -1.49
C ALA A 111 -1.06 8.11 -1.12
N VAL A 112 -1.18 7.84 0.18
CA VAL A 112 -1.49 6.51 0.71
C VAL A 112 -2.84 6.56 1.41
N ILE A 113 -3.80 5.75 0.96
CA ILE A 113 -5.18 5.73 1.45
C ILE A 113 -5.43 4.41 2.17
N LEU A 114 -6.27 4.40 3.19
CA LEU A 114 -6.75 3.16 3.80
C LEU A 114 -8.14 3.30 4.41
N ILE A 115 -8.73 2.14 4.73
CA ILE A 115 -9.94 2.03 5.53
C ILE A 115 -9.56 1.37 6.86
N GLY A 116 -9.53 2.14 7.96
CA GLY A 116 -8.95 1.69 9.23
C GLY A 116 -9.30 2.57 10.42
N ASP A 117 -8.67 2.28 11.56
CA ASP A 117 -9.00 2.92 12.84
C ASP A 117 -8.21 4.21 13.07
N PRO A 118 -8.84 5.41 13.18
CA PRO A 118 -8.10 6.66 13.35
C PRO A 118 -7.14 6.67 14.56
N PRO A 119 -7.50 6.17 15.76
CA PRO A 119 -6.56 6.10 16.90
C PRO A 119 -5.29 5.29 16.62
N TYR A 120 -5.36 4.30 15.72
CA TYR A 120 -4.20 3.51 15.33
C TYR A 120 -3.33 4.22 14.29
N TYR A 121 -3.95 4.79 13.25
CA TYR A 121 -3.24 5.28 12.06
C TYR A 121 -2.88 6.77 12.12
N CYS A 122 -3.65 7.62 12.82
CA CYS A 122 -3.33 9.05 12.89
C CYS A 122 -1.94 9.36 13.48
N PRO A 123 -1.45 8.64 14.52
CA PRO A 123 -0.09 8.79 15.01
C PRO A 123 1.00 8.43 13.98
N LEU A 124 0.65 7.81 12.85
CA LEU A 124 1.55 7.43 11.76
C LEU A 124 1.49 8.43 10.58
N GLY A 125 0.83 9.58 10.77
CA GLY A 125 0.71 10.64 9.76
C GLY A 125 -0.56 10.57 8.91
N PHE A 126 -1.48 9.65 9.20
CA PHE A 126 -2.76 9.59 8.50
C PHE A 126 -3.74 10.63 9.05
N GLU A 127 -4.51 11.25 8.17
CA GLU A 127 -5.61 12.12 8.51
C GLU A 127 -6.93 11.65 7.89
N LYS A 128 -8.04 12.19 8.37
CA LYS A 128 -9.35 11.84 7.85
C LYS A 128 -9.55 12.46 6.48
N VAL A 129 -10.03 11.66 5.54
CA VAL A 129 -10.54 12.17 4.27
C VAL A 129 -11.80 12.99 4.53
N ALA A 130 -11.99 14.07 3.76
CA ALA A 130 -13.20 14.89 3.86
C ALA A 130 -14.45 14.02 3.64
N TYR A 131 -15.52 14.32 4.39
CA TYR A 131 -16.73 13.53 4.37
C TYR A 131 -17.31 13.44 2.95
N ASN A 132 -17.61 12.21 2.50
CA ASN A 132 -18.10 11.91 1.15
C ASN A 132 -17.21 12.37 -0.02
N ALA A 133 -15.92 12.69 0.21
CA ALA A 133 -15.03 13.05 -0.88
C ALA A 133 -14.79 11.87 -1.84
N LEU A 134 -14.67 10.64 -1.30
CA LEU A 134 -14.46 9.43 -2.10
C LEU A 134 -15.67 8.49 -2.08
N THR A 135 -16.05 8.02 -3.27
CA THR A 135 -17.04 6.98 -3.50
C THR A 135 -16.34 5.63 -3.70
N PHE A 136 -16.63 4.68 -2.82
CA PHE A 136 -16.05 3.33 -2.84
C PHE A 136 -16.99 2.33 -3.53
N PRO A 137 -16.46 1.22 -4.09
CA PRO A 137 -17.27 0.16 -4.69
C PRO A 137 -17.96 -0.71 -3.62
N GLY A 138 -18.59 -0.13 -2.60
CA GLY A 138 -19.24 -0.85 -1.51
C GLY A 138 -19.38 0.02 -0.25
N PRO A 139 -20.11 -0.47 0.77
CA PRO A 139 -20.28 0.28 2.00
C PRO A 139 -18.94 0.46 2.73
N VAL A 140 -18.71 1.68 3.21
CA VAL A 140 -17.56 2.07 4.03
C VAL A 140 -18.07 3.01 5.13
N ASP A 141 -17.46 2.95 6.31
CA ASP A 141 -17.65 3.98 7.33
C ASP A 141 -16.78 5.20 6.95
N PRO A 142 -17.36 6.37 6.62
CA PRO A 142 -16.60 7.56 6.24
C PRO A 142 -15.59 8.00 7.30
N ASN A 143 -15.83 7.72 8.58
CA ASN A 143 -14.91 8.06 9.67
C ASN A 143 -13.63 7.23 9.69
N ARG A 144 -13.59 6.15 8.90
CA ARG A 144 -12.47 5.22 8.82
C ARG A 144 -11.67 5.36 7.52
N VAL A 145 -12.08 6.26 6.63
CA VAL A 145 -11.33 6.57 5.41
C VAL A 145 -10.24 7.57 5.75
N LEU A 146 -8.99 7.12 5.65
CA LEU A 146 -7.82 7.88 6.05
C LEU A 146 -6.84 8.03 4.90
N VAL A 147 -6.05 9.11 4.89
CA VAL A 147 -5.05 9.41 3.88
C VAL A 147 -3.77 9.95 4.50
N VAL A 148 -2.62 9.60 3.92
CA VAL A 148 -1.38 10.36 4.04
C VAL A 148 -1.20 11.09 2.69
N PRO A 149 -1.34 12.42 2.63
CA PRO A 149 -1.04 13.17 1.42
C PRO A 149 0.48 13.23 1.23
N ILE A 150 0.93 12.99 0.00
CA ILE A 150 2.35 13.07 -0.37
C ILE A 150 2.59 14.24 -1.31
N ALA A 151 1.66 14.50 -2.25
CA ALA A 151 1.65 15.69 -3.08
C ALA A 151 0.96 16.88 -2.37
N GLY A 152 1.30 18.12 -2.74
CA GLY A 152 0.83 19.33 -2.05
C GLY A 152 -0.65 19.65 -2.25
N ASP A 153 -1.26 19.14 -3.31
CA ASP A 153 -2.65 19.40 -3.72
C ASP A 153 -3.58 18.19 -3.54
N THR A 154 -3.09 17.10 -2.91
CA THR A 154 -3.82 15.84 -2.76
C THR A 154 -5.26 16.03 -2.29
N HIS A 155 -5.50 16.83 -1.24
CA HIS A 155 -6.86 17.01 -0.71
C HIS A 155 -7.86 17.59 -1.72
N ALA A 156 -7.43 18.54 -2.55
CA ALA A 156 -8.28 19.16 -3.54
C ALA A 156 -8.64 18.17 -4.67
N LEU A 157 -7.71 17.26 -4.96
CA LEU A 157 -7.82 16.27 -6.03
C LEU A 157 -8.48 14.95 -5.60
N LEU A 158 -8.56 14.70 -4.29
CA LEU A 158 -9.11 13.48 -3.66
C LEU A 158 -10.65 13.48 -3.62
N HIS A 159 -11.29 13.77 -4.75
CA HIS A 159 -12.75 13.80 -4.86
C HIS A 159 -13.23 12.97 -6.06
N GLY A 160 -14.27 12.13 -5.87
CA GLY A 160 -14.83 11.26 -6.91
C GLY A 160 -14.78 9.79 -6.54
N SER A 161 -14.64 8.90 -7.52
CA SER A 161 -14.55 7.46 -7.29
C SER A 161 -13.12 7.02 -6.94
N ILE A 162 -12.99 5.97 -6.14
CA ILE A 162 -11.73 5.24 -5.96
C ILE A 162 -11.83 3.84 -6.58
N ALA A 163 -10.87 3.51 -7.42
CA ALA A 163 -10.77 2.21 -8.09
C ALA A 163 -9.29 1.80 -8.22
N TRP A 164 -9.06 0.52 -8.52
CA TRP A 164 -7.73 0.05 -8.89
C TRP A 164 -7.23 0.79 -10.13
N ARG A 165 -5.93 1.06 -10.17
CA ARG A 165 -5.27 1.70 -11.32
C ARG A 165 -4.27 0.72 -11.91
N ASP A 166 -4.34 0.55 -13.23
CA ASP A 166 -3.35 -0.20 -13.97
C ASP A 166 -2.08 0.63 -14.14
N ASP A 167 -0.97 0.16 -13.57
CA ASP A 167 0.35 0.77 -13.70
C ASP A 167 1.22 0.12 -14.79
N SER A 168 0.72 -0.93 -15.46
CA SER A 168 1.47 -1.62 -16.51
C SER A 168 1.78 -0.72 -17.72
N ALA A 169 0.98 0.33 -17.95
CA ALA A 169 1.24 1.32 -18.98
C ALA A 169 2.37 2.31 -18.62
N SER A 170 2.52 2.67 -17.35
CA SER A 170 3.49 3.68 -16.89
C SER A 170 4.94 3.16 -16.88
N ALA A 171 5.13 1.84 -16.85
CA ALA A 171 6.45 1.22 -16.88
C ALA A 171 7.10 1.28 -18.27
N MET A 172 6.30 1.27 -19.35
CA MET A 172 6.81 1.39 -20.71
C MET A 172 7.29 2.81 -21.04
N GLU A 173 6.63 3.85 -20.50
CA GLU A 173 7.03 5.25 -20.74
C GLU A 173 8.36 5.63 -20.05
N ALA A 174 8.70 4.97 -18.94
CA ALA A 174 9.97 5.23 -18.23
C ALA A 174 11.18 4.51 -18.87
N GLU A 175 10.97 3.41 -19.59
CA GLU A 175 12.05 2.72 -20.31
C GLU A 175 12.42 3.41 -21.64
N ASP A 176 11.50 4.17 -22.25
CA ASP A 176 11.78 4.96 -23.46
C ASP A 176 12.60 6.24 -23.18
N ASP A 177 12.45 6.86 -22.00
CA ASP A 177 13.18 8.09 -21.62
C ASP A 177 14.67 7.82 -21.29
N ASP A 178 14.99 6.60 -20.83
CA ASP A 178 16.37 6.16 -20.55
C ASP A 178 17.16 5.80 -21.84
N LEU A 179 16.47 5.57 -22.97
CA LEU A 179 17.12 5.29 -24.26
C LEU A 179 17.55 6.58 -24.98
N ASP A 180 16.81 7.68 -24.85
CA ASP A 180 17.12 8.94 -25.53
C ASP A 180 18.40 9.61 -24.97
N ASP A 181 18.68 9.48 -23.68
CA ASP A 181 19.88 10.07 -23.05
C ASP A 181 21.18 9.33 -23.47
N VAL A 182 21.10 8.03 -23.77
CA VAL A 182 22.26 7.22 -24.23
C VAL A 182 22.59 7.51 -25.71
N VAL A 183 21.58 7.82 -26.53
CA VAL A 183 21.78 8.12 -27.96
C VAL A 183 22.34 9.54 -28.16
N GLN A 184 22.03 10.50 -27.28
CA GLN A 184 22.61 11.85 -27.37
C GLN A 184 24.10 11.91 -26.97
N LEU A 185 24.57 11.03 -26.08
CA LEU A 185 25.98 10.95 -25.67
C LEU A 185 26.90 10.33 -26.74
N THR A 186 26.37 9.56 -27.70
CA THR A 186 27.17 8.95 -28.77
C THR A 186 27.30 9.83 -30.03
N ALA A 187 26.50 10.90 -30.16
CA ALA A 187 26.51 11.77 -31.33
C ALA A 187 27.49 12.98 -31.25
N ILE A 188 28.15 13.20 -30.10
CA ILE A 188 29.06 14.35 -29.88
C ILE A 188 30.55 13.99 -30.05
N ALA A 189 30.87 12.72 -30.32
CA ALA A 189 32.25 12.26 -30.48
C ALA A 189 32.51 11.67 -31.88
N VAL A 190 32.50 12.52 -32.92
CA VAL A 190 33.23 12.28 -34.19
C VAL A 190 33.78 13.61 -34.71
#